data_AF-A0A4R9IH22-F1
#
_entry.id   AF-A0A4R9IH22-F1
#
_cell.length_a   1.000
_cell.length_b   1.000
_cell.length_c   1.000
_cell.angle_alpha   90.00
_cell.angle_beta   90.00
_cell.angle_gamma   90.00
#
_symmetry.space_group_name_H-M   'P 1'
#
loop_
_entity.id
_entity.type
_entity.pdbx_description
1 polymer ?
#
loop_
_entity_poly.entity_id
_entity_poly.type
_entity_poly.pdbx_seq_one_letter_code
_entity_poly.pdbx_strand_id
1 'polypeptide(L)'
;MKSKIIKVSIFAFILLQTCKLEDICNPNDVNTKCGLTNDLIITNCQISTSPPAIPKNLNGTPNNGKITLNWNDSYCASQYNVYWSTTPNVNIVTANKIVTQEAKLTHSGIINGVTYYYKISAENSLIRKESGLSDEVFFSPSMATLKTFITGATYSIPTIGSVAGADSICNSDGGKPSGGSTYKALLVDESGCSSLPCRRASITANVGDGQIDWVLKPNTNYVRADGVTPIMTTNANGLFIFGTLTNSWTTAAVTGISGMAGTWNTFSNSSCSNYSNGATGTVTTTQYNQTGSGSLSSAGLSCTNSYSLLCIEQ
;
A
#
# COMPACT_ATOMS: atom_id res chain seq x y z
N MET A 1 -17.03 46.92 -67.35
CA MET A 1 -16.73 47.62 -66.07
C MET A 1 -15.37 47.14 -65.56
N LYS A 2 -14.69 47.96 -64.73
CA LYS A 2 -13.36 47.78 -64.08
C LYS A 2 -13.05 46.32 -63.63
N SER A 3 -11.81 45.80 -63.57
CA SER A 3 -10.44 46.35 -63.72
C SER A 3 -9.42 45.28 -64.20
N LYS A 4 -8.24 45.71 -64.67
CA LYS A 4 -7.10 44.88 -65.16
C LYS A 4 -6.14 44.44 -64.03
N ILE A 5 -5.08 43.68 -64.44
CA ILE A 5 -3.71 43.44 -63.88
C ILE A 5 -3.52 41.96 -63.45
N ILE A 6 -2.45 41.21 -63.81
CA ILE A 6 -1.17 41.53 -64.51
C ILE A 6 -0.84 40.57 -65.71
N LYS A 7 0.38 39.98 -65.79
CA LYS A 7 0.94 39.05 -66.82
C LYS A 7 2.14 38.25 -66.21
N VAL A 8 2.76 37.35 -67.01
CA VAL A 8 4.17 36.82 -66.91
C VAL A 8 4.33 35.60 -65.96
N SER A 9 5.04 34.49 -66.26
CA SER A 9 5.83 34.08 -67.46
C SER A 9 5.83 32.55 -67.71
N ILE A 10 6.42 32.18 -68.86
CA ILE A 10 6.79 30.84 -69.35
C ILE A 10 7.66 30.05 -68.35
N PHE A 11 7.47 28.73 -68.29
CA PHE A 11 8.53 27.77 -67.90
C PHE A 11 8.46 26.51 -68.77
N ALA A 12 9.60 26.10 -69.33
CA ALA A 12 9.76 24.87 -70.10
C ALA A 12 11.15 24.28 -69.82
N PHE A 13 11.21 23.04 -69.32
CA PHE A 13 12.34 22.09 -69.33
C PHE A 13 11.79 20.80 -68.67
N ILE A 14 11.53 19.69 -69.35
CA ILE A 14 12.41 18.76 -70.09
C ILE A 14 13.28 17.87 -69.18
N LEU A 15 12.90 16.59 -69.20
CA LEU A 15 13.67 15.34 -69.04
C LEU A 15 13.58 14.49 -67.75
N LEU A 16 13.27 13.21 -68.04
CA LEU A 16 13.40 11.97 -67.28
C LEU A 16 14.08 12.01 -65.90
N GLN A 17 13.34 11.54 -64.89
CA GLN A 17 13.93 10.81 -63.76
C GLN A 17 13.42 9.36 -63.76
N THR A 18 14.36 8.42 -63.89
CA THR A 18 14.14 6.99 -63.66
C THR A 18 13.86 6.73 -62.19
N CYS A 19 12.87 5.90 -61.87
CA CYS A 19 12.67 5.39 -60.51
C CYS A 19 13.98 4.80 -59.97
N LYS A 20 14.45 5.33 -58.84
CA LYS A 20 15.45 4.70 -58.00
C LYS A 20 14.75 4.40 -56.68
N LEU A 21 14.83 3.15 -56.21
CA LEU A 21 14.33 2.84 -54.86
C LEU A 21 15.11 3.69 -53.85
N GLU A 22 14.37 4.36 -52.98
CA GLU A 22 14.91 4.86 -51.72
C GLU A 22 15.16 3.65 -50.79
N ASP A 23 16.07 3.83 -49.82
CA ASP A 23 16.31 2.90 -48.70
C ASP A 23 17.06 1.57 -48.96
N ILE A 24 18.16 1.60 -49.73
CA ILE A 24 19.28 0.66 -49.54
C ILE A 24 20.58 1.43 -49.35
N CYS A 25 21.00 1.63 -48.08
CA CYS A 25 22.29 2.23 -47.74
C CYS A 25 23.46 1.34 -48.20
N ASN A 26 24.41 1.90 -48.93
CA ASN A 26 25.65 1.22 -49.32
C ASN A 26 26.70 1.40 -48.21
N PRO A 27 27.49 0.37 -47.82
CA PRO A 27 28.57 0.52 -46.84
C PRO A 27 29.66 1.55 -47.19
N ASN A 28 29.65 2.12 -48.41
CA ASN A 28 30.55 3.21 -48.83
C ASN A 28 29.90 4.61 -48.82
N ASP A 29 28.63 4.75 -48.41
CA ASP A 29 27.97 6.07 -48.35
C ASP A 29 28.39 6.87 -47.11
N VAL A 30 28.60 8.18 -47.29
CA VAL A 30 28.97 9.10 -46.20
C VAL A 30 27.77 9.40 -45.28
N ASN A 31 28.04 9.60 -43.98
CA ASN A 31 27.07 9.74 -42.89
C ASN A 31 25.92 10.75 -43.09
N THR A 32 26.01 11.66 -44.05
CA THR A 32 24.95 12.63 -44.38
C THR A 32 23.83 12.07 -45.26
N LYS A 33 23.94 10.82 -45.74
CA LYS A 33 22.93 10.16 -46.61
C LYS A 33 22.14 9.03 -45.95
N CYS A 34 22.62 8.47 -44.83
CA CYS A 34 21.88 7.51 -44.01
C CYS A 34 21.63 8.18 -42.66
N GLY A 35 20.37 8.26 -42.23
CA GLY A 35 19.90 9.05 -41.07
C GLY A 35 20.33 8.54 -39.67
N LEU A 36 21.55 8.03 -39.53
CA LEU A 36 22.06 7.29 -38.37
C LEU A 36 22.36 8.14 -37.13
N THR A 37 22.01 9.43 -37.12
CA THR A 37 22.29 10.33 -35.99
C THR A 37 21.40 10.11 -34.77
N ASN A 38 20.29 9.37 -34.88
CA ASN A 38 19.42 9.04 -33.73
C ASN A 38 19.52 7.58 -33.23
N ASP A 39 19.81 6.59 -34.08
CA ASP A 39 19.90 5.19 -33.63
C ASP A 39 21.14 4.90 -32.78
N LEU A 40 22.26 5.60 -33.04
CA LEU A 40 23.53 5.41 -32.32
C LEU A 40 23.48 5.81 -30.83
N ILE A 41 22.49 6.60 -30.42
CA ILE A 41 22.32 7.01 -29.01
C ILE A 41 21.63 5.90 -28.19
N ILE A 42 20.79 5.08 -28.82
CA ILE A 42 20.03 4.00 -28.15
C ILE A 42 20.86 2.69 -28.08
N THR A 43 21.76 2.46 -29.04
CA THR A 43 22.44 1.16 -29.21
C THR A 43 23.71 0.95 -28.37
N ASN A 44 24.34 1.99 -27.80
CA ASN A 44 25.66 1.86 -27.16
C ASN A 44 25.69 0.87 -25.98
N CYS A 45 24.54 0.61 -25.35
CA CYS A 45 24.42 -0.40 -24.31
C CYS A 45 24.25 -1.83 -24.85
N GLN A 46 23.56 -2.00 -25.98
CA GLN A 46 23.17 -3.30 -26.55
C GLN A 46 24.38 -4.09 -27.08
N ILE A 47 25.44 -3.38 -27.49
CA ILE A 47 26.66 -3.94 -28.08
C ILE A 47 27.75 -4.14 -27.01
N SER A 48 27.52 -3.71 -25.76
CA SER A 48 28.48 -3.95 -24.68
C SER A 48 28.57 -5.44 -24.33
N THR A 49 29.79 -5.97 -24.32
CA THR A 49 30.07 -7.32 -23.82
C THR A 49 30.42 -7.34 -22.33
N SER A 50 30.54 -6.18 -21.66
CA SER A 50 30.74 -6.11 -20.21
C SER A 50 29.42 -6.28 -19.45
N PRO A 51 29.43 -6.81 -18.22
CA PRO A 51 28.31 -6.64 -17.30
C PRO A 51 27.99 -5.15 -17.05
N PRO A 52 26.79 -4.83 -16.51
CA PRO A 52 26.46 -3.50 -16.02
C PRO A 52 27.41 -3.03 -14.90
N ALA A 53 27.39 -1.72 -14.64
CA ALA A 53 28.09 -1.17 -13.48
C ALA A 53 27.48 -1.71 -12.16
N ILE A 54 28.34 -1.97 -11.16
CA ILE A 54 27.89 -2.33 -9.80
C ILE A 54 27.05 -1.17 -9.25
N PRO A 55 25.81 -1.41 -8.76
CA PRO A 55 24.99 -0.36 -8.16
C PRO A 55 25.66 0.28 -6.95
N LYS A 56 25.44 1.58 -6.76
CA LYS A 56 26.04 2.39 -5.68
C LYS A 56 24.98 3.13 -4.88
N ASN A 57 25.37 3.58 -3.69
CA ASN A 57 24.51 4.32 -2.75
C ASN A 57 23.22 3.57 -2.39
N LEU A 58 23.31 2.24 -2.26
CA LEU A 58 22.21 1.45 -1.71
C LEU A 58 21.88 1.97 -0.30
N ASN A 59 20.65 2.44 -0.13
CA ASN A 59 20.12 2.93 1.13
C ASN A 59 18.69 2.41 1.33
N GLY A 60 18.17 2.50 2.55
CA GLY A 60 16.88 1.95 2.93
C GLY A 60 16.16 2.80 3.96
N THR A 61 14.84 2.88 3.83
CA THR A 61 13.96 3.49 4.83
C THR A 61 13.12 2.39 5.47
N PRO A 62 13.47 1.94 6.69
CA PRO A 62 12.62 1.01 7.43
C PRO A 62 11.28 1.66 7.76
N ASN A 63 10.22 0.86 7.67
CA ASN A 63 8.85 1.23 7.90
C ASN A 63 8.13 0.03 8.55
N ASN A 64 6.88 0.23 8.96
CA ASN A 64 6.10 -0.84 9.55
C ASN A 64 5.89 -2.02 8.59
N GLY A 65 6.45 -3.18 8.93
CA GLY A 65 6.36 -4.43 8.17
C GLY A 65 7.07 -4.41 6.80
N LYS A 66 7.89 -3.40 6.51
CA LYS A 66 8.55 -3.23 5.20
C LYS A 66 9.81 -2.36 5.25
N ILE A 67 10.69 -2.51 4.27
CA ILE A 67 11.83 -1.62 4.01
C ILE A 67 11.74 -1.13 2.56
N THR A 68 11.81 0.18 2.36
CA THR A 68 11.92 0.78 1.02
C THR A 68 13.39 1.03 0.71
N LEU A 69 13.98 0.21 -0.15
CA LEU A 69 15.34 0.34 -0.65
C LEU A 69 15.37 1.23 -1.89
N ASN A 70 16.40 2.07 -2.02
CA ASN A 70 16.68 2.87 -3.21
C ASN A 70 18.20 2.90 -3.44
N TRP A 71 18.64 3.05 -4.69
CA TRP A 71 20.04 3.16 -5.07
C TRP A 71 20.19 4.05 -6.32
N ASN A 72 21.44 4.33 -6.73
CA ASN A 72 21.69 5.01 -7.99
C ASN A 72 21.50 4.05 -9.17
N ASP A 73 20.88 4.52 -10.26
CA ASP A 73 20.79 3.73 -11.49
C ASP A 73 22.16 3.34 -12.03
N SER A 74 22.31 2.04 -12.35
CA SER A 74 23.49 1.49 -13.00
C SER A 74 23.38 1.66 -14.51
N TYR A 75 24.40 2.27 -15.12
CA TYR A 75 24.53 2.26 -16.58
C TYR A 75 24.47 0.82 -17.10
N CYS A 76 23.66 0.62 -18.13
CA CYS A 76 23.32 -0.67 -18.75
C CYS A 76 22.50 -1.68 -17.93
N ALA A 77 21.93 -1.32 -16.78
CA ALA A 77 20.92 -2.15 -16.14
C ALA A 77 19.61 -2.17 -16.95
N SER A 78 19.01 -3.35 -17.13
CA SER A 78 17.60 -3.49 -17.50
C SER A 78 16.74 -3.97 -16.32
N GLN A 79 17.39 -4.52 -15.30
CA GLN A 79 16.79 -4.95 -14.03
C GLN A 79 17.86 -4.98 -12.93
N TYR A 80 17.42 -5.12 -11.68
CA TYR A 80 18.26 -5.30 -10.52
C TYR A 80 17.84 -6.54 -9.74
N ASN A 81 18.83 -7.25 -9.23
CA ASN A 81 18.65 -8.40 -8.36
C ASN A 81 18.98 -7.98 -6.93
N VAL A 82 17.98 -8.05 -6.04
CA VAL A 82 18.12 -7.73 -4.61
C VAL A 82 18.21 -9.04 -3.83
N TYR A 83 19.38 -9.29 -3.27
CA TYR A 83 19.66 -10.45 -2.42
C TYR A 83 19.52 -10.06 -0.96
N TRP A 84 18.80 -10.85 -0.17
CA TRP A 84 18.58 -10.54 1.25
C TRP A 84 18.63 -11.76 2.17
N SER A 85 19.05 -11.52 3.41
CA SER A 85 19.12 -12.50 4.51
C SER A 85 18.75 -11.86 5.85
N THR A 86 18.39 -12.67 6.84
CA THR A 86 18.32 -12.26 8.27
C THR A 86 19.65 -12.46 9.01
N THR A 87 20.68 -12.95 8.32
CA THR A 87 22.06 -13.08 8.83
C THR A 87 23.01 -12.14 8.07
N PRO A 88 24.08 -11.62 8.70
CA PRO A 88 25.14 -10.90 8.02
C PRO A 88 25.84 -11.74 6.93
N ASN A 89 26.59 -11.06 6.06
CA ASN A 89 27.36 -11.66 4.97
C ASN A 89 26.47 -12.37 3.94
N VAL A 90 25.57 -11.61 3.33
CA VAL A 90 24.65 -12.05 2.26
C VAL A 90 25.43 -12.80 1.18
N ASN A 91 25.09 -14.07 0.99
CA ASN A 91 25.65 -15.00 0.01
C ASN A 91 24.56 -15.36 -1.00
N ILE A 92 24.80 -15.14 -2.29
CA ILE A 92 23.81 -15.33 -3.37
C ILE A 92 23.27 -16.77 -3.51
N VAL A 93 23.96 -17.76 -2.92
CA VAL A 93 23.53 -19.18 -2.95
C VAL A 93 22.48 -19.48 -1.87
N THR A 94 22.50 -18.76 -0.74
CA THR A 94 21.61 -18.99 0.41
C THR A 94 20.65 -17.84 0.69
N ALA A 95 20.89 -16.67 0.10
CA ALA A 95 20.03 -15.50 0.21
C ALA A 95 18.74 -15.67 -0.60
N ASN A 96 17.68 -15.02 -0.11
CA ASN A 96 16.46 -14.83 -0.88
C ASN A 96 16.71 -13.77 -1.98
N LYS A 97 16.07 -13.91 -3.14
CA LYS A 97 16.24 -13.00 -4.29
C LYS A 97 14.90 -12.37 -4.67
N ILE A 98 14.90 -11.06 -4.88
CA ILE A 98 13.79 -10.29 -5.45
C ILE A 98 14.31 -9.53 -6.68
N VAL A 99 13.54 -9.48 -7.76
CA VAL A 99 13.91 -8.78 -9.00
C VAL A 99 13.03 -7.52 -9.16
N THR A 100 13.62 -6.41 -9.58
CA THR A 100 12.93 -5.15 -9.89
C THR A 100 13.52 -4.52 -11.15
N GLN A 101 12.73 -3.71 -11.87
CA GLN A 101 13.17 -2.98 -13.07
C GLN A 101 13.63 -1.56 -12.75
N GLU A 102 13.20 -1.00 -11.61
CA GLU A 102 13.58 0.33 -11.13
C GLU A 102 14.77 0.24 -10.16
N ALA A 103 15.53 1.34 -9.98
CA ALA A 103 16.53 1.47 -8.93
C ALA A 103 15.95 1.61 -7.50
N LYS A 104 14.87 0.86 -7.24
CA LYS A 104 14.02 0.93 -6.05
C LYS A 104 13.32 -0.41 -5.83
N LEU A 105 13.16 -0.77 -4.55
CA LEU A 105 12.36 -1.93 -4.14
C LEU A 105 11.66 -1.66 -2.79
N THR A 106 10.38 -2.02 -2.67
CA THR A 106 9.69 -2.06 -1.38
C THR A 106 9.58 -3.51 -0.90
N HIS A 107 10.54 -3.97 -0.09
CA HIS A 107 10.49 -5.29 0.50
C HIS A 107 9.47 -5.30 1.66
N SER A 108 8.34 -5.96 1.45
CA SER A 108 7.17 -5.95 2.36
C SER A 108 6.87 -7.35 2.90
N GLY A 109 6.09 -7.44 3.98
CA GLY A 109 5.74 -8.72 4.61
C GLY A 109 6.81 -9.24 5.58
N ILE A 110 7.72 -8.36 6.00
CA ILE A 110 8.84 -8.66 6.90
C ILE A 110 8.52 -8.27 8.35
N ILE A 111 9.26 -8.83 9.30
CA ILE A 111 8.97 -8.74 10.73
C ILE A 111 9.66 -7.52 11.34
N ASN A 112 8.91 -6.73 12.11
CA ASN A 112 9.45 -5.58 12.84
C ASN A 112 10.47 -6.03 13.91
N GLY A 113 11.55 -5.27 14.08
CA GLY A 113 12.65 -5.56 15.01
C GLY A 113 13.67 -6.59 14.51
N VAL A 114 13.36 -7.38 13.47
CA VAL A 114 14.33 -8.27 12.82
C VAL A 114 15.24 -7.47 11.90
N THR A 115 16.54 -7.67 12.00
CA THR A 115 17.52 -7.03 11.08
C THR A 115 17.61 -7.84 9.79
N TYR A 116 17.45 -7.14 8.66
CA TYR A 116 17.60 -7.70 7.32
C TYR A 116 18.81 -7.08 6.63
N TYR A 117 19.64 -7.93 6.05
CA TYR A 117 20.87 -7.59 5.33
C TYR A 117 20.63 -7.68 3.83
N TYR A 118 21.16 -6.74 3.06
CA TYR A 118 20.90 -6.60 1.63
C TYR A 118 22.19 -6.38 0.83
N LYS A 119 22.26 -7.01 -0.34
CA LYS A 119 23.18 -6.67 -1.44
C LYS A 119 22.39 -6.61 -2.73
N ILE A 120 22.81 -5.75 -3.65
CA ILE A 120 22.18 -5.64 -4.97
C ILE A 120 23.21 -5.80 -6.09
N SER A 121 22.75 -6.25 -7.24
CA SER A 121 23.48 -6.23 -8.51
C SER A 121 22.56 -5.69 -9.61
N ALA A 122 23.16 -5.17 -10.67
CA ALA A 122 22.47 -4.80 -11.89
C ALA A 122 22.63 -5.93 -12.92
N GLU A 123 21.58 -6.20 -13.69
CA GLU A 123 21.58 -7.20 -14.75
C GLU A 123 21.10 -6.58 -16.06
N ASN A 124 21.75 -6.95 -17.15
CA ASN A 124 21.29 -6.69 -18.51
C ASN A 124 20.75 -8.00 -19.09
N SER A 125 19.43 -8.08 -19.26
CA SER A 125 18.70 -9.28 -19.66
C SER A 125 18.97 -9.71 -21.10
N LEU A 126 19.43 -8.81 -21.96
CA LEU A 126 19.70 -9.05 -23.38
C LEU A 126 21.02 -9.81 -23.57
N ILE A 127 22.09 -9.34 -22.90
CA ILE A 127 23.40 -10.01 -22.89
C ILE A 127 23.52 -11.07 -21.78
N ARG A 128 22.51 -11.17 -20.90
CA ARG A 128 22.43 -12.08 -19.74
C ARG A 128 23.65 -11.99 -18.83
N LYS A 129 24.06 -10.75 -18.52
CA LYS A 129 25.19 -10.49 -17.61
C LYS A 129 24.75 -9.69 -16.39
N GLU A 130 25.18 -10.19 -15.24
CA GLU A 130 24.98 -9.60 -13.92
C GLU A 130 26.29 -8.94 -13.45
N SER A 131 26.18 -7.77 -12.81
CA SER A 131 27.32 -7.06 -12.22
C SER A 131 27.87 -7.78 -10.99
N GLY A 132 29.00 -7.29 -10.47
CA GLY A 132 29.34 -7.55 -9.06
C GLY A 132 28.25 -7.03 -8.10
N LEU A 133 28.27 -7.52 -6.86
CA LEU A 133 27.38 -7.06 -5.81
C LEU A 133 27.82 -5.71 -5.25
N SER A 134 26.86 -4.93 -4.77
CA SER A 134 27.08 -3.75 -3.93
C SER A 134 27.73 -4.12 -2.59
N ASP A 135 28.18 -3.10 -1.87
CA ASP A 135 28.40 -3.19 -0.43
C ASP A 135 27.13 -3.68 0.28
N GLU A 136 27.33 -4.34 1.42
CA GLU A 136 26.23 -4.82 2.27
C GLU A 136 25.67 -3.70 3.12
N VAL A 137 24.34 -3.59 3.18
CA VAL A 137 23.64 -2.71 4.12
C VAL A 137 22.66 -3.53 4.95
N PHE A 138 22.24 -2.99 6.09
CA PHE A 138 21.26 -3.64 6.95
C PHE A 138 20.26 -2.64 7.52
N PHE A 139 19.02 -3.08 7.66
CA PHE A 139 17.94 -2.29 8.26
C PHE A 139 17.02 -3.19 9.07
N SER A 140 16.46 -2.64 10.15
CA SER A 140 15.44 -3.31 10.98
C SER A 140 14.12 -2.55 10.82
N PRO A 141 13.03 -3.17 10.32
CA PRO A 141 11.72 -2.52 10.22
C PRO A 141 11.23 -2.13 11.61
N SER A 142 10.65 -0.95 11.77
CA SER A 142 10.15 -0.45 13.05
C SER A 142 8.63 -0.53 13.12
N MET A 143 8.12 -0.94 14.29
CA MET A 143 6.69 -1.04 14.53
C MET A 143 6.06 0.35 14.58
N ALA A 144 5.04 0.57 13.74
CA ALA A 144 4.21 1.76 13.88
C ALA A 144 3.45 1.70 15.21
N THR A 145 3.31 2.86 15.88
CA THR A 145 2.41 3.02 17.01
C THR A 145 1.28 3.95 16.60
N LEU A 146 0.04 3.49 16.74
CA LEU A 146 -1.17 4.21 16.38
C LEU A 146 -2.13 4.34 17.57
N LYS A 147 -2.80 5.47 17.68
CA LYS A 147 -3.71 5.79 18.77
C LYS A 147 -5.10 5.23 18.52
N THR A 148 -5.80 5.03 19.62
CA THR A 148 -7.21 4.65 19.66
C THR A 148 -7.94 5.51 20.67
N PHE A 149 -9.20 5.81 20.41
CA PHE A 149 -10.05 6.52 21.36
C PHE A 149 -11.49 6.03 21.28
N ILE A 150 -12.26 6.28 22.34
CA ILE A 150 -13.70 6.05 22.37
C ILE A 150 -14.38 7.42 22.23
N THR A 151 -15.43 7.51 21.41
CA THR A 151 -16.19 8.76 21.23
C THR A 151 -16.66 9.34 22.56
N GLY A 152 -16.55 10.67 22.72
CA GLY A 152 -17.01 11.36 23.92
C GLY A 152 -18.52 11.33 24.12
N ALA A 153 -19.27 11.15 23.03
CA ALA A 153 -20.72 10.96 23.02
C ALA A 153 -21.13 9.53 22.64
N THR A 154 -22.41 9.22 22.88
CA THR A 154 -23.09 8.07 22.28
C THR A 154 -23.97 8.53 21.11
N TYR A 155 -24.09 7.70 20.08
CA TYR A 155 -24.79 7.99 18.84
C TYR A 155 -25.88 6.95 18.58
N SER A 156 -27.06 7.39 18.18
CA SER A 156 -28.13 6.49 17.75
C SER A 156 -27.76 5.86 16.40
N ILE A 157 -28.25 4.64 16.14
CA ILE A 157 -28.00 3.94 14.87
C ILE A 157 -28.31 4.82 13.63
N PRO A 158 -29.46 5.52 13.50
CA PRO A 158 -29.71 6.37 12.34
C PRO A 158 -28.75 7.55 12.17
N THR A 159 -28.11 8.00 13.27
CA THR A 159 -27.06 9.04 13.22
C THR A 159 -25.74 8.48 12.68
N ILE A 160 -25.46 7.20 12.95
CA ILE A 160 -24.29 6.50 12.45
C ILE A 160 -24.46 6.21 10.95
N GLY A 161 -25.62 5.68 10.55
CA GLY A 161 -26.10 5.57 9.16
C GLY A 161 -25.36 4.59 8.23
N SER A 162 -24.06 4.34 8.45
CA SER A 162 -23.22 3.36 7.76
C SER A 162 -21.85 3.25 8.43
N VAL A 163 -21.02 2.27 8.03
CA VAL A 163 -19.59 2.25 8.42
C VAL A 163 -18.82 3.53 8.04
N ALA A 164 -19.19 4.20 6.95
CA ALA A 164 -18.57 5.47 6.53
C ALA A 164 -19.09 6.68 7.33
N GLY A 165 -20.35 6.65 7.76
CA GLY A 165 -20.89 7.64 8.69
C GLY A 165 -20.26 7.51 10.08
N ALA A 166 -19.99 6.28 10.53
CA ALA A 166 -19.21 6.01 11.74
C ALA A 166 -17.78 6.59 11.67
N ASP A 167 -17.08 6.43 10.53
CA ASP A 167 -15.77 7.06 10.33
C ASP A 167 -15.86 8.59 10.32
N SER A 168 -16.93 9.15 9.75
CA SER A 168 -17.18 10.59 9.75
C SER A 168 -17.35 11.10 11.18
N ILE A 169 -18.14 10.41 12.00
CA ILE A 169 -18.28 10.68 13.44
C ILE A 169 -16.91 10.62 14.13
N CYS A 170 -16.12 9.56 13.92
CA CYS A 170 -14.76 9.44 14.47
C CYS A 170 -13.81 10.58 14.07
N ASN A 171 -14.05 11.28 12.96
CA ASN A 171 -13.23 12.43 12.55
C ASN A 171 -13.74 13.77 13.07
N SER A 172 -15.00 13.87 13.49
CA SER A 172 -15.64 15.07 14.05
C SER A 172 -15.84 15.06 15.57
N ASP A 173 -15.75 13.90 16.23
CA ASP A 173 -15.98 13.75 17.67
C ASP A 173 -14.94 14.53 18.50
N GLY A 174 -15.41 15.24 19.54
CA GLY A 174 -14.56 16.07 20.40
C GLY A 174 -13.54 15.30 21.26
N GLY A 175 -13.68 13.98 21.37
CA GLY A 175 -12.71 13.08 21.99
C GLY A 175 -11.55 12.67 21.07
N LYS A 176 -11.57 13.06 19.79
CA LYS A 176 -10.50 12.76 18.84
C LYS A 176 -9.16 13.34 19.33
N PRO A 177 -8.09 12.52 19.44
CA PRO A 177 -6.76 13.00 19.82
C PRO A 177 -6.26 14.11 18.89
N SER A 178 -5.60 15.13 19.46
CA SER A 178 -5.01 16.21 18.70
C SER A 178 -3.93 15.71 17.74
N GLY A 179 -4.02 16.14 16.48
CA GLY A 179 -3.11 15.75 15.41
C GLY A 179 -3.77 15.91 14.03
N GLY A 180 -2.97 15.75 12.97
CA GLY A 180 -3.47 15.75 11.58
C GLY A 180 -4.07 14.42 11.12
N SER A 181 -4.04 13.39 11.98
CA SER A 181 -4.42 12.02 11.62
C SER A 181 -5.92 11.86 11.38
N THR A 182 -6.27 10.93 10.48
CA THR A 182 -7.64 10.47 10.26
C THR A 182 -7.91 9.21 11.09
N TYR A 183 -9.17 8.98 11.41
CA TYR A 183 -9.62 7.84 12.21
C TYR A 183 -10.73 7.07 11.49
N LYS A 184 -10.82 5.75 11.70
CA LYS A 184 -11.94 4.91 11.26
C LYS A 184 -12.55 4.18 12.45
N ALA A 185 -13.86 3.95 12.41
CA ALA A 185 -14.57 3.20 13.44
C ALA A 185 -14.31 1.69 13.29
N LEU A 186 -13.95 1.02 14.39
CA LEU A 186 -13.70 -0.44 14.42
C LEU A 186 -15.02 -1.22 14.45
N LEU A 187 -15.68 -1.21 13.29
CA LEU A 187 -16.95 -1.86 13.00
C LEU A 187 -16.77 -2.85 11.83
N VAL A 188 -17.70 -3.77 11.66
CA VAL A 188 -17.87 -4.57 10.43
C VAL A 188 -19.34 -4.61 10.04
N ASP A 189 -19.59 -4.61 8.73
CA ASP A 189 -20.87 -4.93 8.12
C ASP A 189 -20.63 -5.36 6.67
N GLU A 190 -21.31 -6.41 6.23
CA GLU A 190 -21.22 -6.92 4.86
C GLU A 190 -22.53 -6.77 4.07
N SER A 191 -23.61 -6.35 4.74
CA SER A 191 -24.90 -6.12 4.09
C SER A 191 -24.85 -4.95 3.09
N GLY A 192 -23.97 -3.98 3.34
CA GLY A 192 -23.76 -2.83 2.46
C GLY A 192 -23.10 -3.14 1.11
N CYS A 193 -22.32 -4.23 0.97
CA CYS A 193 -21.28 -4.35 -0.09
C CYS A 193 -21.75 -4.28 -1.55
N SER A 194 -23.05 -4.31 -1.83
CA SER A 194 -23.63 -4.19 -3.17
C SER A 194 -23.86 -2.74 -3.62
N SER A 195 -23.97 -1.78 -2.69
CA SER A 195 -24.45 -0.41 -2.97
C SER A 195 -24.02 0.66 -1.96
N LEU A 196 -23.48 0.26 -0.80
CA LEU A 196 -23.02 1.13 0.27
C LEU A 196 -21.60 0.72 0.70
N PRO A 197 -20.84 1.62 1.36
CA PRO A 197 -19.62 1.24 2.05
C PRO A 197 -19.88 0.07 3.00
N CYS A 198 -19.00 -0.93 2.98
CA CYS A 198 -19.06 -2.12 3.81
C CYS A 198 -17.64 -2.45 4.30
N ARG A 199 -17.53 -3.29 5.32
CA ARG A 199 -16.27 -3.52 6.04
C ARG A 199 -16.22 -4.95 6.61
N ARG A 200 -15.15 -5.67 6.33
CA ARG A 200 -14.91 -7.06 6.76
C ARG A 200 -13.50 -7.22 7.31
N ALA A 201 -13.38 -7.90 8.45
CA ALA A 201 -12.10 -8.27 9.07
C ALA A 201 -11.57 -9.64 8.58
N SER A 202 -12.45 -10.62 8.36
CA SER A 202 -12.08 -11.97 7.94
C SER A 202 -13.27 -12.73 7.33
N ILE A 203 -13.02 -13.57 6.31
CA ILE A 203 -14.00 -14.57 5.82
C ILE A 203 -13.95 -15.81 6.71
N THR A 204 -12.75 -16.36 6.91
CA THR A 204 -12.47 -17.54 7.72
C THR A 204 -12.14 -17.13 9.14
N ALA A 205 -12.63 -17.85 10.15
CA ALA A 205 -12.44 -17.51 11.56
C ALA A 205 -10.95 -17.33 11.94
N ASN A 206 -10.61 -16.17 12.50
CA ASN A 206 -9.27 -15.76 12.97
C ASN A 206 -8.15 -15.68 11.92
N VAL A 207 -8.45 -15.74 10.61
CA VAL A 207 -7.41 -15.75 9.56
C VAL A 207 -6.97 -14.36 9.13
N GLY A 208 -7.90 -13.44 8.91
CA GLY A 208 -7.69 -12.13 8.26
C GLY A 208 -7.78 -12.19 6.73
N ASP A 209 -8.44 -13.20 6.17
CA ASP A 209 -8.61 -13.39 4.73
C ASP A 209 -9.79 -12.58 4.17
N GLY A 210 -9.65 -12.12 2.92
CA GLY A 210 -10.72 -11.43 2.20
C GLY A 210 -11.18 -10.11 2.83
N GLN A 211 -10.29 -9.41 3.53
CA GLN A 211 -10.54 -8.11 4.16
C GLN A 211 -11.11 -7.08 3.18
N ILE A 212 -12.10 -6.32 3.65
CA ILE A 212 -12.72 -5.20 2.91
C ILE A 212 -12.65 -3.98 3.81
N ASP A 213 -12.01 -2.92 3.30
CA ASP A 213 -11.86 -1.63 3.98
C ASP A 213 -11.46 -1.74 5.46
N TRP A 214 -10.48 -2.61 5.75
CA TRP A 214 -10.11 -2.94 7.12
C TRP A 214 -9.51 -1.75 7.88
N VAL A 215 -9.58 -1.81 9.22
CA VAL A 215 -9.34 -0.67 10.13
C VAL A 215 -8.04 -0.82 10.91
N LEU A 216 -7.66 -2.05 11.25
CA LEU A 216 -6.43 -2.33 11.98
C LEU A 216 -5.30 -2.66 10.99
N LYS A 217 -4.18 -1.94 11.09
CA LYS A 217 -3.01 -2.14 10.22
C LYS A 217 -2.23 -3.39 10.66
N PRO A 218 -1.58 -4.12 9.73
CA PRO A 218 -0.63 -5.19 10.05
C PRO A 218 0.50 -4.77 11.01
N ASN A 219 0.95 -5.69 11.85
CA ASN A 219 2.17 -5.59 12.68
C ASN A 219 2.30 -4.28 13.48
N THR A 220 1.19 -3.68 13.89
CA THR A 220 1.11 -2.32 14.45
C THR A 220 0.80 -2.37 15.94
N ASN A 221 1.52 -1.57 16.73
CA ASN A 221 1.22 -1.34 18.13
C ASN A 221 0.06 -0.34 18.27
N TYR A 222 -0.95 -0.67 19.06
CA TYR A 222 -2.08 0.21 19.34
C TYR A 222 -2.07 0.65 20.80
N VAL A 223 -2.16 1.97 20.98
CA VAL A 223 -2.16 2.64 22.29
C VAL A 223 -3.48 3.39 22.52
N ARG A 224 -3.76 3.78 23.76
CA ARG A 224 -4.85 4.71 24.08
C ARG A 224 -4.59 6.12 23.53
N ALA A 225 -5.57 7.01 23.67
CA ALA A 225 -5.50 8.41 23.25
C ALA A 225 -4.32 9.19 23.86
N ASP A 226 -3.84 8.76 25.04
CA ASP A 226 -2.65 9.28 25.71
C ASP A 226 -1.34 9.07 24.91
N GLY A 227 -1.33 8.17 23.93
CA GLY A 227 -0.17 7.86 23.09
C GLY A 227 0.88 6.97 23.76
N VAL A 228 0.64 6.48 24.98
CA VAL A 228 1.65 5.76 25.80
C VAL A 228 1.13 4.46 26.41
N THR A 229 -0.17 4.32 26.71
CA THR A 229 -0.73 3.11 27.32
C THR A 229 -0.97 2.03 26.26
N PRO A 230 -0.22 0.90 26.24
CA PRO A 230 -0.36 -0.13 25.21
C PRO A 230 -1.62 -0.98 25.42
N ILE A 231 -2.35 -1.21 24.33
CA ILE A 231 -3.57 -2.03 24.30
C ILE A 231 -3.22 -3.40 23.73
N MET A 232 -2.69 -3.45 22.51
CA MET A 232 -2.32 -4.67 21.80
C MET A 232 -1.37 -4.38 20.64
N THR A 233 -0.81 -5.44 20.08
CA THR A 233 -0.09 -5.41 18.80
C THR A 233 -0.78 -6.38 17.85
N THR A 234 -1.02 -5.95 16.61
CA THR A 234 -1.61 -6.79 15.57
C THR A 234 -0.58 -7.73 14.92
N ASN A 235 -1.06 -8.84 14.36
CA ASN A 235 -0.29 -9.75 13.52
C ASN A 235 -0.13 -9.22 12.08
N ALA A 236 0.48 -10.01 11.20
CA ALA A 236 0.71 -9.67 9.80
C ALA A 236 -0.57 -9.43 8.97
N ASN A 237 -1.75 -9.85 9.47
CA ASN A 237 -3.04 -9.63 8.83
C ASN A 237 -3.86 -8.54 9.54
N GLY A 238 -3.26 -7.76 10.44
CA GLY A 238 -3.96 -6.69 11.14
C GLY A 238 -4.98 -7.18 12.17
N LEU A 239 -4.86 -8.40 12.68
CA LEU A 239 -5.73 -8.96 13.73
C LEU A 239 -4.96 -9.20 15.03
N PHE A 240 -5.66 -9.38 16.15
CA PHE A 240 -5.06 -9.83 17.42
C PHE A 240 -5.86 -11.01 18.02
N ILE A 241 -5.29 -11.70 19.01
CA ILE A 241 -5.96 -12.83 19.67
C ILE A 241 -6.85 -12.29 20.80
N PHE A 242 -8.15 -12.60 20.76
CA PHE A 242 -9.07 -12.17 21.81
C PHE A 242 -8.63 -12.69 23.19
N GLY A 243 -8.62 -11.80 24.19
CA GLY A 243 -8.09 -12.10 25.52
C GLY A 243 -6.60 -11.77 25.71
N THR A 244 -5.85 -11.37 24.67
CA THR A 244 -4.45 -10.93 24.81
C THR A 244 -4.29 -9.41 24.85
N LEU A 245 -5.36 -8.65 25.16
CA LEU A 245 -5.27 -7.21 25.36
C LEU A 245 -4.50 -6.92 26.66
N THR A 246 -3.38 -6.21 26.56
CA THR A 246 -2.56 -5.78 27.71
C THR A 246 -3.30 -4.78 28.59
N ASN A 247 -4.03 -3.86 27.96
CA ASN A 247 -4.99 -2.98 28.60
C ASN A 247 -6.29 -2.97 27.79
N SER A 248 -7.42 -2.69 28.44
CA SER A 248 -8.67 -2.38 27.77
C SER A 248 -8.58 -1.07 26.97
N TRP A 249 -9.48 -0.87 26.00
CA TRP A 249 -9.52 0.35 25.17
C TRP A 249 -9.74 1.63 26.01
N THR A 250 -10.54 1.54 27.08
CA THR A 250 -10.72 2.59 28.09
C THR A 250 -10.86 1.97 29.49
N THR A 251 -10.70 2.76 30.54
CA THR A 251 -11.01 2.33 31.92
C THR A 251 -12.50 2.49 32.26
N ALA A 252 -13.20 3.42 31.60
CA ALA A 252 -14.62 3.68 31.85
C ALA A 252 -15.51 2.56 31.30
N ALA A 253 -16.54 2.17 32.05
CA ALA A 253 -17.53 1.20 31.60
C ALA A 253 -18.40 1.80 30.48
N VAL A 254 -17.99 1.58 29.23
CA VAL A 254 -18.65 2.11 28.03
C VAL A 254 -19.10 0.97 27.13
N THR A 255 -20.39 0.97 26.81
CA THR A 255 -20.98 0.06 25.83
C THR A 255 -20.88 0.67 24.44
N GLY A 256 -20.22 -0.04 23.53
CA GLY A 256 -20.14 0.33 22.13
C GLY A 256 -20.71 -0.73 21.21
N ILE A 257 -20.35 -0.65 19.93
CA ILE A 257 -20.77 -1.57 18.88
C ILE A 257 -19.59 -2.00 18.02
N SER A 258 -19.77 -3.09 17.29
CA SER A 258 -18.74 -3.64 16.40
C SER A 258 -19.28 -4.46 15.23
N GLY A 259 -20.41 -5.15 15.38
CA GLY A 259 -20.91 -6.13 14.40
C GLY A 259 -20.06 -7.40 14.24
N MET A 260 -18.92 -7.52 14.94
CA MET A 260 -17.98 -8.64 14.78
C MET A 260 -18.13 -9.72 15.85
N ALA A 261 -17.84 -10.95 15.47
CA ALA A 261 -17.64 -12.07 16.37
C ALA A 261 -16.26 -12.03 17.03
N GLY A 262 -16.13 -12.71 18.17
CA GLY A 262 -14.85 -13.01 18.85
C GLY A 262 -13.92 -13.96 18.06
N THR A 263 -14.18 -14.12 16.76
CA THR A 263 -13.39 -14.87 15.78
C THR A 263 -13.09 -14.03 14.53
N TRP A 264 -13.31 -12.71 14.57
CA TRP A 264 -13.11 -11.77 13.45
C TRP A 264 -14.03 -11.96 12.23
N ASN A 265 -15.06 -12.80 12.32
CA ASN A 265 -16.12 -12.88 11.32
C ASN A 265 -17.17 -11.78 11.56
N THR A 266 -17.80 -11.29 10.50
CA THR A 266 -18.99 -10.42 10.60
C THR A 266 -20.20 -11.26 11.02
N PHE A 267 -20.97 -10.80 12.01
CA PHE A 267 -22.25 -11.43 12.33
C PHE A 267 -23.32 -11.00 11.32
N SER A 268 -23.90 -11.96 10.60
CA SER A 268 -25.07 -11.69 9.76
C SER A 268 -26.24 -11.18 10.60
N ASN A 269 -26.88 -10.10 10.14
CA ASN A 269 -28.03 -9.44 10.76
C ASN A 269 -27.82 -8.80 12.16
N SER A 270 -26.59 -8.79 12.71
CA SER A 270 -26.28 -8.14 14.00
C SER A 270 -25.55 -6.80 13.84
N SER A 271 -25.95 -6.03 12.82
CA SER A 271 -25.37 -4.75 12.43
C SER A 271 -26.41 -3.64 12.20
N CYS A 272 -27.69 -3.87 12.55
CA CYS A 272 -28.79 -2.94 12.25
C CYS A 272 -28.88 -2.52 10.77
N SER A 273 -28.65 -3.46 9.84
CA SER A 273 -28.63 -3.22 8.38
C SER A 273 -27.64 -2.12 7.99
N ASN A 274 -26.33 -2.42 8.07
CA ASN A 274 -25.26 -1.44 7.90
C ASN A 274 -25.46 -0.18 8.76
N TYR A 275 -25.74 -0.36 10.05
CA TYR A 275 -25.89 0.72 11.03
C TYR A 275 -26.87 1.83 10.60
N SER A 276 -27.92 1.49 9.85
CA SER A 276 -28.89 2.47 9.32
C SER A 276 -30.28 2.34 9.94
N ASN A 277 -30.71 1.11 10.28
CA ASN A 277 -32.05 0.85 10.82
C ASN A 277 -32.06 0.95 12.35
N GLY A 278 -32.41 2.11 12.89
CA GLY A 278 -32.59 2.32 14.33
C GLY A 278 -33.94 1.89 14.90
N ALA A 279 -34.87 1.35 14.11
CA ALA A 279 -36.24 1.06 14.58
C ALA A 279 -36.38 -0.36 15.15
N THR A 280 -35.69 -1.33 14.56
CA THR A 280 -35.85 -2.77 14.88
C THR A 280 -34.57 -3.54 14.66
N GLY A 281 -34.39 -4.63 15.41
CA GLY A 281 -33.29 -5.57 15.24
C GLY A 281 -32.22 -5.44 16.33
N THR A 282 -31.08 -6.08 16.08
CA THR A 282 -30.00 -6.25 17.05
C THR A 282 -28.68 -5.76 16.46
N VAL A 283 -27.80 -5.21 17.31
CA VAL A 283 -26.39 -4.97 17.01
C VAL A 283 -25.51 -5.71 18.01
N THR A 284 -24.42 -6.33 17.52
CA THR A 284 -23.39 -6.88 18.40
C THR A 284 -22.66 -5.74 19.11
N THR A 285 -22.76 -5.74 20.44
CA THR A 285 -22.18 -4.70 21.29
C THR A 285 -20.80 -5.07 21.81
N THR A 286 -20.14 -4.10 22.41
CA THR A 286 -18.82 -4.20 23.02
C THR A 286 -18.86 -3.64 24.44
N GLN A 287 -17.94 -4.08 25.29
CA GLN A 287 -17.66 -3.47 26.58
C GLN A 287 -16.20 -3.02 26.57
N TYR A 288 -15.94 -1.75 26.26
CA TYR A 288 -14.60 -1.25 25.95
C TYR A 288 -13.65 -1.19 27.17
N ASN A 289 -14.14 -1.47 28.38
CA ASN A 289 -13.33 -1.68 29.58
C ASN A 289 -12.88 -3.14 29.82
N GLN A 290 -13.31 -4.09 28.98
CA GLN A 290 -12.89 -5.48 29.07
C GLN A 290 -11.61 -5.73 28.25
N THR A 291 -10.86 -6.76 28.63
CA THR A 291 -9.69 -7.28 27.87
C THR A 291 -9.97 -8.59 27.12
N GLY A 292 -11.04 -9.30 27.51
CA GLY A 292 -11.50 -10.54 26.87
C GLY A 292 -12.21 -10.33 25.52
N SER A 293 -12.85 -11.38 25.01
CA SER A 293 -13.67 -11.34 23.78
C SER A 293 -14.76 -10.25 23.81
N GLY A 294 -15.37 -10.02 24.97
CA GLY A 294 -16.36 -8.96 25.20
C GLY A 294 -15.87 -7.53 24.91
N SER A 295 -14.55 -7.32 24.74
CA SER A 295 -13.97 -6.03 24.34
C SER A 295 -14.38 -5.58 22.94
N LEU A 296 -14.66 -6.52 22.01
CA LEU A 296 -15.23 -6.25 20.68
C LEU A 296 -16.40 -7.17 20.28
N SER A 297 -16.73 -8.20 21.07
CA SER A 297 -17.81 -9.15 20.76
C SER A 297 -18.51 -9.57 22.06
N SER A 298 -19.46 -8.76 22.50
CA SER A 298 -20.32 -9.01 23.67
C SER A 298 -21.74 -9.43 23.24
N ALA A 299 -22.75 -9.16 24.06
CA ALA A 299 -24.15 -9.47 23.77
C ALA A 299 -24.71 -8.65 22.60
N GLY A 300 -25.80 -9.14 22.00
CA GLY A 300 -26.61 -8.35 21.08
C GLY A 300 -27.59 -7.47 21.85
N LEU A 301 -27.65 -6.16 21.55
CA LEU A 301 -28.63 -5.22 22.10
C LEU A 301 -29.42 -4.51 20.99
N SER A 302 -30.52 -3.84 21.37
CA SER A 302 -31.47 -3.21 20.44
C SER A 302 -30.85 -2.12 19.56
N CYS A 303 -31.24 -2.07 18.29
CA CYS A 303 -30.91 -0.98 17.38
C CYS A 303 -31.50 0.40 17.79
N THR A 304 -32.47 0.42 18.71
CA THR A 304 -33.12 1.64 19.21
C THR A 304 -32.27 2.46 20.19
N ASN A 305 -31.17 1.89 20.69
CA ASN A 305 -30.30 2.53 21.67
C ASN A 305 -29.21 3.41 20.99
N SER A 306 -28.52 4.19 21.82
CA SER A 306 -27.31 4.93 21.41
C SER A 306 -26.05 4.27 21.96
N TYR A 307 -24.98 4.27 21.17
CA TYR A 307 -23.73 3.56 21.46
C TYR A 307 -22.50 4.45 21.23
N SER A 308 -21.42 4.22 21.96
CA SER A 308 -20.12 4.83 21.64
C SER A 308 -19.40 4.06 20.53
N LEU A 309 -18.50 4.72 19.81
CA LEU A 309 -17.66 4.10 18.79
C LEU A 309 -16.21 4.03 19.26
N LEU A 310 -15.54 2.93 18.96
CA LEU A 310 -14.09 2.80 19.06
C LEU A 310 -13.47 3.25 17.74
N CYS A 311 -12.71 4.33 17.81
CA CYS A 311 -12.07 5.00 16.69
C CYS A 311 -10.56 4.70 16.68
N ILE A 312 -10.04 4.28 15.53
CA ILE A 312 -8.66 3.82 15.32
C ILE A 312 -7.94 4.75 14.34
N GLU A 313 -6.76 5.24 14.72
CA GLU A 313 -5.91 6.08 13.86
C GLU A 313 -5.47 5.33 12.58
N GLN A 314 -5.40 6.05 11.46
CA GLN A 314 -5.14 5.51 10.11
C GLN A 314 -3.81 5.98 9.48
#